data_AF-A0A7K1ZN00-F1
#
_entry.id   AF-A0A7K1ZN00-F1
#
_cell.length_a   1.000
_cell.length_b   1.000
_cell.length_c   1.000
_cell.angle_alpha   90.00
_cell.angle_beta   90.00
_cell.angle_gamma   90.00
#
_symmetry.space_group_name_H-M   'P 1'
#
loop_
_entity.id
_entity.type
_entity.pdbx_description
1 polymer ?
#
loop_
_entity_poly.entity_id
_entity_poly.type
_entity_poly.pdbx_seq_one_letter_code
_entity_poly.pdbx_strand_id
1 'polypeptide(L)'
;MKITVFATLVLVICLVAGISIWRTAYNWQSSPPKRVTIETLDHPVQILWGEFNSVEIRANSMPDALTGLGYVQGRLNGWTIALWRQAALGKLTDWYTPKGEHADRLVLQLGLAEIAQAAANNLDAEEWDMIAAFGAGIQSAWKDTDYMHEFFLQDITPEPWEPWHTLAIERLLAWISTSPDSVCGLGLSVCSADAELRSMLHLQGFEFGSSWVFSTPERSLLYQRHVLGNAVPPVFQEAVLNVQGQSELEGLSLIGTPFFPTGKSQNYAWSILVYSPKASGPVHDSVDQQMHLTFPLREEIVIHRRTDSTFSTPEAPHELNWSGFSAVSDAKSWFSLPRVPSATFQLWQGAGILMSSDGSWEVLGDPKYVFPTDSGSVIGNNPQVQHTALYLDGIDPRRDDVDTWVTDTQSNWVRDTLSTMLASLPIDSIKQALPNAPAPVNSALTYLINWDYRFNSQSIGATIYHEWAKSTGRDLEESLYDAISRLTQRFGDDQTQWLWERVYGSTRMFTVHRRTDSKIFEPLDVPSMGHETTMAWGGAHSAVAPVTWEAWIWNGTDTHYSIRRHHVDIYQPLGRYTTSNNHFMFSLPTSYSTTTSLVP
;
A
#
# COMPACT_ATOMS: atom_id res chain seq x y z
N MET A 1 -58.99 21.50 -3.89
CA MET A 1 -58.76 20.27 -4.68
C MET A 1 -57.83 20.50 -5.89
N LYS A 2 -58.09 21.47 -6.78
CA LYS A 2 -57.22 21.73 -7.94
C LYS A 2 -55.80 22.22 -7.59
N ILE A 3 -55.67 23.09 -6.58
CA ILE A 3 -54.36 23.62 -6.13
C ILE A 3 -53.52 22.53 -5.45
N THR A 4 -54.15 21.68 -4.62
CA THR A 4 -53.46 20.56 -3.96
C THR A 4 -52.96 19.53 -4.98
N VAL A 5 -53.78 19.16 -5.97
CA VAL A 5 -53.35 18.24 -7.04
C VAL A 5 -52.19 18.82 -7.86
N PHE A 6 -52.24 20.12 -8.20
CA PHE A 6 -51.16 20.78 -8.92
C PHE A 6 -49.86 20.86 -8.09
N ALA A 7 -49.95 21.21 -6.81
CA ALA A 7 -48.80 21.24 -5.91
C ALA A 7 -48.17 19.86 -5.72
N THR A 8 -48.99 18.80 -5.60
CA THR A 8 -48.49 17.42 -5.52
C THR A 8 -47.81 17.01 -6.82
N LEU A 9 -48.35 17.37 -7.99
CA LEU A 9 -47.74 17.06 -9.29
C LEU A 9 -46.36 17.74 -9.44
N VAL A 10 -46.26 19.03 -9.08
CA VAL A 10 -44.99 19.78 -9.13
C VAL A 10 -43.97 19.17 -8.17
N LEU A 11 -44.37 18.80 -6.95
CA LEU A 11 -43.49 18.14 -5.99
C LEU A 11 -42.95 16.81 -6.55
N VAL A 12 -43.82 15.98 -7.15
CA VAL A 12 -43.42 14.71 -7.76
C VAL A 12 -42.46 14.94 -8.92
N ILE A 13 -42.71 15.93 -9.78
CA ILE A 13 -41.79 16.27 -10.88
C ILE A 13 -40.43 16.73 -10.35
N CYS A 14 -40.40 17.60 -9.33
CA CYS A 14 -39.15 18.02 -8.70
C CYS A 14 -38.40 16.86 -8.04
N LEU A 15 -39.11 15.92 -7.41
CA LEU A 15 -38.54 14.70 -6.83
C LEU A 15 -37.96 13.80 -7.92
N VAL A 16 -38.70 13.56 -9.00
CA VAL A 16 -38.24 12.73 -10.12
C VAL A 16 -37.05 13.39 -10.82
N ALA A 17 -37.11 14.69 -11.10
CA ALA A 17 -35.99 15.43 -11.68
C ALA A 17 -34.77 15.42 -10.75
N GLY A 18 -34.99 15.60 -9.44
CA GLY A 18 -33.94 15.50 -8.43
C GLY A 18 -33.30 14.11 -8.40
N ILE A 19 -34.09 13.04 -8.39
CA ILE A 19 -33.62 11.65 -8.45
C ILE A 19 -32.90 11.35 -9.77
N SER A 20 -33.41 11.85 -10.90
CA SER A 20 -32.80 11.68 -12.21
C SER A 20 -31.45 12.40 -12.31
N ILE A 21 -31.39 13.68 -11.91
CA ILE A 21 -30.14 14.46 -11.86
C ILE A 21 -29.15 13.80 -10.91
N TRP A 22 -29.61 13.39 -9.72
CA TRP A 22 -28.81 12.65 -8.75
C TRP A 22 -28.25 11.37 -9.38
N ARG A 23 -29.09 10.55 -10.01
CA ARG A 23 -28.65 9.30 -10.63
C ARG A 23 -27.67 9.54 -11.79
N THR A 24 -27.87 10.55 -12.62
CA THR A 24 -26.97 10.85 -13.75
C THR A 24 -25.67 11.52 -13.32
N ALA A 25 -25.69 12.36 -12.29
CA ALA A 25 -24.51 13.05 -11.79
C ALA A 25 -23.63 12.12 -10.92
N TYR A 26 -24.23 11.14 -10.24
CA TYR A 26 -23.54 10.31 -9.24
C TYR A 26 -23.36 8.82 -9.63
N ASN A 27 -24.13 8.26 -10.58
CA ASN A 27 -23.80 6.95 -11.18
C ASN A 27 -22.86 7.11 -12.40
N TRP A 28 -21.99 8.13 -12.41
CA TRP A 28 -21.00 8.32 -13.47
C TRP A 28 -19.84 7.32 -13.40
N GLN A 29 -19.82 6.39 -12.44
CA GLN A 29 -19.02 5.17 -12.64
C GLN A 29 -19.66 4.38 -13.78
N SER A 30 -19.26 4.72 -15.00
CA SER A 30 -19.76 4.14 -16.23
C SER A 30 -19.50 2.65 -16.15
N SER A 31 -20.60 1.88 -16.13
CA SER A 31 -20.51 0.42 -16.14
C SER A 31 -19.52 -0.02 -17.23
N PRO A 32 -18.66 -1.01 -16.95
CA PRO A 32 -17.70 -1.49 -17.93
C PRO A 32 -18.38 -1.78 -19.28
N PRO A 33 -17.79 -1.39 -20.42
CA PRO A 33 -18.36 -1.67 -21.72
C PRO A 33 -18.56 -3.18 -21.87
N LYS A 34 -19.65 -3.60 -22.50
CA LYS A 34 -19.93 -5.02 -22.71
C LYS A 34 -18.94 -5.67 -23.67
N ARG A 35 -18.40 -4.90 -24.61
CA ARG A 35 -17.44 -5.36 -25.61
C ARG A 35 -16.42 -4.28 -25.93
N VAL A 36 -15.16 -4.67 -26.06
CA VAL A 36 -14.04 -3.81 -26.46
C VAL A 36 -13.19 -4.56 -27.48
N THR A 37 -12.75 -3.88 -28.53
CA THR A 37 -11.85 -4.46 -29.54
C THR A 37 -10.41 -4.08 -29.22
N ILE A 38 -9.53 -5.08 -29.15
CA ILE A 38 -8.10 -4.95 -28.87
C ILE A 38 -7.34 -5.81 -29.89
N GLU A 39 -6.75 -5.15 -30.88
CA GLU A 39 -6.09 -5.79 -32.04
C GLU A 39 -4.93 -6.73 -31.67
N THR A 40 -4.34 -6.58 -30.47
CA THR A 40 -3.21 -7.39 -30.01
C THR A 40 -3.62 -8.71 -29.36
N LEU A 41 -4.92 -9.00 -29.24
CA LEU A 41 -5.40 -10.27 -28.70
C LEU A 41 -5.31 -11.37 -29.75
N ASP A 42 -4.85 -12.55 -29.34
CA ASP A 42 -4.93 -13.75 -30.18
C ASP A 42 -6.32 -14.40 -30.05
N HIS A 43 -6.89 -14.34 -28.84
CA HIS A 43 -8.19 -14.91 -28.52
C HIS A 43 -9.04 -13.96 -27.68
N PRO A 44 -10.38 -14.11 -27.74
CA PRO A 44 -11.25 -13.34 -26.87
C PRO A 44 -10.97 -13.55 -25.37
N VAL A 45 -11.07 -12.48 -24.60
CA VAL A 45 -10.93 -12.49 -23.13
C VAL A 45 -12.25 -12.08 -22.50
N GLN A 46 -12.66 -12.76 -21.43
CA GLN A 46 -13.83 -12.37 -20.64
C GLN A 46 -13.37 -11.83 -19.29
N ILE A 47 -13.78 -10.61 -18.97
CA ILE A 47 -13.60 -10.00 -17.66
C ILE A 47 -14.95 -10.06 -16.93
N LEU A 48 -14.98 -10.76 -15.81
CA LEU A 48 -16.11 -10.80 -14.90
C LEU A 48 -15.82 -9.87 -13.72
N TRP A 49 -16.71 -8.90 -13.50
CA TRP A 49 -16.54 -7.87 -12.48
C TRP A 49 -17.28 -8.27 -11.20
N GLY A 50 -16.51 -8.44 -10.13
CA GLY A 50 -16.98 -8.78 -8.79
C GLY A 50 -17.26 -7.55 -7.93
N GLU A 51 -17.45 -7.77 -6.63
CA GLU A 51 -17.58 -6.70 -5.64
C GLU A 51 -16.25 -5.96 -5.44
N PHE A 52 -16.33 -4.69 -5.02
CA PHE A 52 -15.16 -3.82 -4.73
C PHE A 52 -14.12 -3.74 -5.86
N ASN A 53 -14.55 -3.87 -7.11
CA ASN A 53 -13.70 -3.88 -8.31
C ASN A 53 -12.73 -5.07 -8.44
N SER A 54 -12.97 -6.16 -7.71
CA SER A 54 -12.30 -7.44 -7.98
C SER A 54 -12.70 -8.00 -9.35
N VAL A 55 -11.83 -8.78 -9.99
CA VAL A 55 -12.10 -9.34 -11.32
C VAL A 55 -11.69 -10.80 -11.45
N GLU A 56 -12.42 -11.55 -12.27
CA GLU A 56 -11.93 -12.79 -12.90
C GLU A 56 -11.72 -12.55 -14.39
N ILE A 57 -10.56 -12.95 -14.89
CA ILE A 57 -10.13 -12.82 -16.28
C ILE A 57 -10.00 -14.22 -16.85
N ARG A 58 -10.90 -14.57 -17.78
CA ARG A 58 -10.87 -15.84 -18.50
C ARG A 58 -10.24 -15.65 -19.87
N ALA A 59 -9.21 -16.43 -20.18
CA ALA A 59 -8.47 -16.32 -21.43
C ALA A 59 -7.95 -17.69 -21.91
N ASN A 60 -7.57 -17.77 -23.18
CA ASN A 60 -7.00 -18.99 -23.76
C ASN A 60 -5.49 -19.08 -23.57
N SER A 61 -4.82 -17.95 -23.36
CA SER A 61 -3.38 -17.85 -23.19
C SER A 61 -3.02 -16.88 -22.05
N MET A 62 -1.81 -17.01 -21.52
CA MET A 62 -1.32 -16.09 -20.49
C MET A 62 -1.14 -14.65 -21.04
N PRO A 63 -0.57 -14.42 -22.25
CA PRO A 63 -0.54 -13.08 -22.84
C PRO A 63 -1.93 -12.44 -22.99
N ASP A 64 -2.93 -13.19 -23.45
CA ASP A 64 -4.31 -12.68 -23.53
C ASP A 64 -4.85 -12.31 -22.13
N ALA A 65 -4.60 -13.14 -21.12
CA ALA A 65 -4.98 -12.85 -19.73
C ALA A 65 -4.30 -11.58 -19.19
N LEU A 66 -3.01 -11.40 -19.48
CA LEU A 66 -2.26 -10.21 -19.08
C LEU A 66 -2.73 -8.96 -19.81
N THR A 67 -3.14 -9.06 -21.08
CA THR A 67 -3.83 -7.98 -21.80
C THR A 67 -5.14 -7.60 -21.10
N GLY A 68 -5.92 -8.59 -20.66
CA GLY A 68 -7.12 -8.38 -19.84
C GLY A 68 -6.81 -7.67 -18.52
N LEU A 69 -5.76 -8.09 -17.82
CA LEU A 69 -5.33 -7.50 -16.54
C LEU A 69 -4.88 -6.05 -16.74
N GLY A 70 -4.08 -5.77 -17.78
CA GLY A 70 -3.65 -4.43 -18.13
C GLY A 70 -4.84 -3.51 -18.47
N TYR A 71 -5.83 -4.03 -19.19
CA TYR A 71 -7.06 -3.29 -19.47
C TYR A 71 -7.84 -2.95 -18.21
N VAL A 72 -8.01 -3.92 -17.29
CA VAL A 72 -8.68 -3.69 -15.99
C VAL A 72 -7.95 -2.63 -15.18
N GLN A 73 -6.64 -2.79 -14.99
CA GLN A 73 -5.85 -1.85 -14.22
C GLN A 73 -5.83 -0.46 -14.84
N GLY A 74 -5.65 -0.36 -16.17
CA GLY A 74 -5.67 0.91 -16.89
C GLY A 74 -7.02 1.64 -16.80
N ARG A 75 -8.13 0.89 -16.74
CA ARG A 75 -9.49 1.44 -16.57
C ARG A 75 -9.76 1.90 -15.13
N LEU A 76 -9.41 1.09 -14.14
CA LEU A 76 -9.73 1.36 -12.73
C LEU A 76 -8.74 2.35 -12.09
N ASN A 77 -7.47 2.29 -12.49
CA ASN A 77 -6.35 2.97 -11.82
C ASN A 77 -5.56 3.86 -12.79
N GLY A 78 -6.15 4.24 -13.93
CA GLY A 78 -5.45 4.95 -15.00
C GLY A 78 -4.73 6.22 -14.54
N TRP A 79 -5.36 7.02 -13.68
CA TRP A 79 -4.74 8.22 -13.10
C TRP A 79 -3.50 7.89 -12.25
N THR A 80 -3.63 6.94 -11.31
CA THR A 80 -2.53 6.54 -10.43
C THR A 80 -1.37 5.94 -11.22
N ILE A 81 -1.66 5.07 -12.18
CA ILE A 81 -0.65 4.45 -13.06
C ILE A 81 0.08 5.52 -13.89
N ALA A 82 -0.64 6.48 -14.44
CA ALA A 82 -0.01 7.56 -15.20
C ALA A 82 0.79 8.52 -14.32
N LEU A 83 0.32 8.81 -13.11
CA LEU A 83 1.08 9.58 -12.11
C LEU A 83 2.39 8.88 -11.76
N TRP A 84 2.36 7.57 -11.51
CA TRP A 84 3.56 6.78 -11.22
C TRP A 84 4.49 6.71 -12.43
N ARG A 85 3.95 6.65 -13.65
CA ARG A 85 4.76 6.80 -14.85
C ARG A 85 5.45 8.16 -14.88
N GLN A 86 4.73 9.27 -14.68
CA GLN A 86 5.37 10.59 -14.67
C GLN A 86 6.45 10.70 -13.60
N ALA A 87 6.21 10.16 -12.41
CA ALA A 87 7.22 10.07 -11.36
C ALA A 87 8.43 9.24 -11.80
N ALA A 88 8.24 8.06 -12.38
CA ALA A 88 9.31 7.19 -12.85
C ALA A 88 10.13 7.80 -14.01
N LEU A 89 9.54 8.74 -14.74
CA LEU A 89 10.20 9.48 -15.82
C LEU A 89 10.81 10.82 -15.37
N GLY A 90 10.63 11.22 -14.11
CA GLY A 90 11.08 12.50 -13.59
C GLY A 90 10.39 13.71 -14.24
N LYS A 91 9.06 13.62 -14.39
CA LYS A 91 8.20 14.60 -15.07
C LYS A 91 6.99 15.03 -14.24
N LEU A 92 7.05 14.92 -12.91
CA LEU A 92 5.97 15.39 -12.03
C LEU A 92 5.70 16.88 -12.19
N THR A 93 6.73 17.69 -12.43
CA THR A 93 6.63 19.14 -12.60
C THR A 93 5.85 19.56 -13.85
N ASP A 94 5.81 18.72 -14.89
CA ASP A 94 4.96 18.95 -16.07
C ASP A 94 3.47 19.03 -15.69
N TRP A 95 3.09 18.31 -14.62
CA TRP A 95 1.73 18.32 -14.09
C TRP A 95 1.59 19.28 -12.90
N TYR A 96 2.67 19.52 -12.13
CA TYR A 96 2.59 20.08 -10.76
C TYR A 96 3.52 21.25 -10.44
N THR A 97 3.82 22.12 -11.39
CA THR A 97 4.74 23.26 -11.17
C THR A 97 4.30 24.20 -10.02
N PRO A 98 5.20 24.59 -9.07
CA PRO A 98 6.61 24.24 -8.95
C PRO A 98 6.92 23.09 -7.97
N LYS A 99 5.91 22.33 -7.50
CA LYS A 99 6.13 21.19 -6.60
C LYS A 99 6.69 20.00 -7.38
N GLY A 100 7.63 19.28 -6.79
CA GLY A 100 8.23 18.09 -7.39
C GLY A 100 9.54 18.32 -8.13
N GLU A 101 10.10 19.53 -8.13
CA GLU A 101 11.37 19.79 -8.83
C GLU A 101 12.51 18.94 -8.27
N HIS A 102 12.64 18.83 -6.93
CA HIS A 102 13.69 17.98 -6.37
C HIS A 102 13.42 16.50 -6.61
N ALA A 103 12.15 16.08 -6.60
CA ALA A 103 11.75 14.71 -6.90
C ALA A 103 12.10 14.33 -8.35
N ASP A 104 11.76 15.18 -9.32
CA ASP A 104 12.10 14.99 -10.73
C ASP A 104 13.61 14.95 -10.93
N ARG A 105 14.33 15.90 -10.32
CA ARG A 105 15.79 15.94 -10.36
C ARG A 105 16.41 14.66 -9.81
N LEU A 106 15.90 14.14 -8.69
CA LEU A 106 16.36 12.89 -8.10
C LEU A 106 16.10 11.71 -9.07
N VAL A 107 14.90 11.57 -9.62
CA VAL A 107 14.58 10.45 -10.53
C VAL A 107 15.43 10.49 -11.79
N LEU A 108 15.62 11.68 -12.38
CA LEU A 108 16.48 11.87 -13.55
C LEU A 108 17.94 11.58 -13.23
N GLN A 109 18.40 11.95 -12.03
CA GLN A 109 19.71 11.55 -11.53
C GLN A 109 19.81 10.02 -11.46
N LEU A 110 18.84 9.34 -10.82
CA LEU A 110 18.82 7.88 -10.72
C LEU A 110 18.77 7.18 -12.10
N GLY A 111 18.27 7.84 -13.14
CA GLY A 111 18.20 7.33 -14.50
C GLY A 111 17.20 6.18 -14.66
N LEU A 112 16.10 6.20 -13.90
CA LEU A 112 15.16 5.07 -13.83
C LEU A 112 14.58 4.71 -15.21
N ALA A 113 14.29 5.71 -16.04
CA ALA A 113 13.72 5.52 -17.37
C ALA A 113 14.70 4.85 -18.34
N GLU A 114 15.95 5.32 -18.38
CA GLU A 114 17.00 4.78 -19.25
C GLU A 114 17.31 3.32 -18.89
N ILE A 115 17.33 3.03 -17.59
CA ILE A 115 17.59 1.66 -17.09
C ILE A 115 16.39 0.75 -17.37
N ALA A 116 15.16 1.26 -17.26
CA ALA A 116 13.96 0.51 -17.64
C ALA A 116 13.97 0.13 -19.13
N GLN A 117 14.35 1.06 -20.02
CA GLN A 117 14.50 0.79 -21.45
C GLN A 117 15.62 -0.21 -21.73
N ALA A 118 16.76 -0.09 -21.04
CA ALA A 118 17.84 -1.06 -21.16
C ALA A 118 17.42 -2.46 -20.67
N ALA A 119 16.66 -2.54 -19.57
CA ALA A 119 16.12 -3.79 -19.07
C ALA A 119 15.11 -4.42 -20.02
N ALA A 120 14.26 -3.62 -20.67
CA ALA A 120 13.35 -4.10 -21.72
C ALA A 120 14.11 -4.81 -22.85
N ASN A 121 15.27 -4.28 -23.26
CA ASN A 121 16.11 -4.89 -24.29
C ASN A 121 16.82 -6.17 -23.84
N ASN A 122 16.92 -6.41 -22.52
CA ASN A 122 17.58 -7.57 -21.93
C ASN A 122 16.61 -8.70 -21.55
N LEU A 123 15.30 -8.45 -21.59
CA LEU A 123 14.29 -9.49 -21.39
C LEU A 123 14.35 -10.52 -22.51
N ASP A 124 14.10 -11.78 -22.19
CA ASP A 124 13.89 -12.78 -23.22
C ASP A 124 12.55 -12.55 -23.95
N ALA A 125 12.36 -13.22 -25.09
CA ALA A 125 11.19 -12.99 -25.93
C ALA A 125 9.88 -13.33 -25.20
N GLU A 126 9.86 -14.38 -24.37
CA GLU A 126 8.66 -14.77 -23.62
C GLU A 126 8.32 -13.74 -22.54
N GLU A 127 9.33 -13.27 -21.81
CA GLU A 127 9.18 -12.21 -20.80
C GLU A 127 8.68 -10.90 -21.41
N TRP A 128 9.29 -10.49 -22.54
CA TRP A 128 8.88 -9.28 -23.25
C TRP A 128 7.45 -9.39 -23.79
N ASP A 129 7.07 -10.52 -24.38
CA ASP A 129 5.71 -10.75 -24.89
C ASP A 129 4.66 -10.60 -23.78
N MET A 130 4.94 -11.11 -22.57
CA MET A 130 4.07 -10.93 -21.39
C MET A 130 3.95 -9.46 -20.97
N ILE A 131 5.07 -8.72 -20.90
CA ILE A 131 5.09 -7.29 -20.55
C ILE A 131 4.39 -6.44 -21.63
N ALA A 132 4.62 -6.76 -22.90
CA ALA A 132 4.00 -6.09 -24.04
C ALA A 132 2.49 -6.30 -24.09
N ALA A 133 2.02 -7.53 -23.85
CA ALA A 133 0.60 -7.85 -23.77
C ALA A 133 -0.10 -7.07 -22.65
N PHE A 134 0.49 -7.05 -21.45
CA PHE A 134 0.00 -6.23 -20.34
C PHE A 134 -0.08 -4.74 -20.69
N GLY A 135 0.99 -4.19 -21.29
CA GLY A 135 1.03 -2.80 -21.73
C GLY A 135 -0.01 -2.46 -22.80
N ALA A 136 -0.27 -3.38 -23.74
CA ALA A 136 -1.31 -3.21 -24.76
C ALA A 136 -2.72 -3.14 -24.15
N GLY A 137 -2.96 -3.88 -23.06
CA GLY A 137 -4.17 -3.77 -22.24
C GLY A 137 -4.36 -2.36 -21.67
N ILE A 138 -3.33 -1.83 -20.99
CA ILE A 138 -3.36 -0.46 -20.43
C ILE A 138 -3.61 0.55 -21.54
N GLN A 139 -2.82 0.51 -22.62
CA GLN A 139 -2.98 1.42 -23.76
C GLN A 139 -4.38 1.37 -24.35
N SER A 140 -4.98 0.18 -24.42
CA SER A 140 -6.35 0.01 -24.94
C SER A 140 -7.40 0.60 -24.01
N ALA A 141 -7.24 0.49 -22.70
CA ALA A 141 -8.10 1.16 -21.73
C ALA A 141 -8.01 2.70 -21.85
N TRP A 142 -6.87 3.21 -22.29
CA TRP A 142 -6.59 4.64 -22.39
C TRP A 142 -7.03 5.29 -23.70
N LYS A 143 -7.46 4.49 -24.70
CA LYS A 143 -8.05 5.01 -25.94
C LYS A 143 -9.41 5.67 -25.72
N ASP A 144 -10.11 5.32 -24.64
CA ASP A 144 -11.42 5.85 -24.28
C ASP A 144 -11.31 6.64 -22.96
N THR A 145 -11.03 7.94 -23.06
CA THR A 145 -10.78 8.82 -21.91
C THR A 145 -12.04 9.14 -21.11
N ASP A 146 -13.23 8.77 -21.60
CA ASP A 146 -14.52 9.09 -20.95
C ASP A 146 -14.66 8.46 -19.54
N TYR A 147 -13.80 7.49 -19.21
CA TYR A 147 -13.76 6.80 -17.92
C TYR A 147 -12.69 7.34 -16.96
N MET A 148 -11.89 8.29 -17.40
CA MET A 148 -10.75 8.84 -16.68
C MET A 148 -11.08 10.23 -16.14
N HIS A 149 -11.98 10.27 -15.17
CA HIS A 149 -12.54 11.52 -14.66
C HIS A 149 -11.43 12.48 -14.17
N GLU A 150 -10.40 11.96 -13.52
CA GLU A 150 -9.29 12.74 -12.98
C GLU A 150 -8.53 13.49 -14.08
N PHE A 151 -8.28 12.87 -15.22
CA PHE A 151 -7.59 13.50 -16.35
C PHE A 151 -8.39 14.66 -16.93
N PHE A 152 -9.70 14.46 -17.14
CA PHE A 152 -10.61 15.51 -17.59
C PHE A 152 -10.65 16.68 -16.59
N LEU A 153 -10.70 16.39 -15.29
CA LEU A 153 -10.76 17.42 -14.24
C LEU A 153 -9.47 18.22 -14.11
N GLN A 154 -8.33 17.59 -14.38
CA GLN A 154 -7.01 18.21 -14.31
C GLN A 154 -6.61 18.89 -15.63
N ASP A 155 -7.43 18.78 -16.69
CA ASP A 155 -7.11 19.29 -18.03
C ASP A 155 -5.81 18.66 -18.59
N ILE A 156 -5.60 17.38 -18.27
CA ILE A 156 -4.42 16.59 -18.67
C ILE A 156 -4.87 15.53 -19.66
N THR A 157 -4.16 15.44 -20.79
CA THR A 157 -4.32 14.32 -21.72
C THR A 157 -3.29 13.24 -21.38
N PRO A 158 -3.70 11.97 -21.13
CA PRO A 158 -2.74 10.90 -20.88
C PRO A 158 -1.87 10.67 -22.12
N GLU A 159 -0.55 10.77 -21.98
CA GLU A 159 0.35 10.34 -23.05
C GLU A 159 0.20 8.82 -23.28
N PRO A 160 0.46 8.31 -24.49
CA PRO A 160 0.40 6.89 -24.77
C PRO A 160 1.26 6.04 -23.81
N TRP A 161 0.75 4.86 -23.48
CA TRP A 161 1.43 3.83 -22.73
C TRP A 161 2.25 2.93 -23.65
N GLU A 162 3.58 2.97 -23.47
CA GLU A 162 4.51 1.99 -24.04
C GLU A 162 4.82 0.87 -23.03
N PRO A 163 5.03 -0.38 -23.47
CA PRO A 163 5.25 -1.52 -22.57
C PRO A 163 6.38 -1.36 -21.55
N TRP A 164 7.49 -0.71 -21.94
CA TRP A 164 8.65 -0.51 -21.06
C TRP A 164 8.34 0.40 -19.86
N HIS A 165 7.27 1.21 -19.91
CA HIS A 165 6.82 1.99 -18.75
C HIS A 165 6.45 1.11 -17.56
N THR A 166 6.02 -0.13 -17.81
CA THR A 166 5.84 -1.15 -16.75
C THR A 166 7.12 -1.36 -15.96
N LEU A 167 8.26 -1.45 -16.64
CA LEU A 167 9.59 -1.64 -16.03
C LEU A 167 10.12 -0.35 -15.38
N ALA A 168 9.62 0.82 -15.81
CA ALA A 168 9.90 2.09 -15.15
C ALA A 168 9.14 2.20 -13.82
N ILE A 169 7.86 1.80 -13.81
CA ILE A 169 7.07 1.70 -12.56
C ILE A 169 7.69 0.65 -11.63
N GLU A 170 8.10 -0.52 -12.12
CA GLU A 170 8.79 -1.53 -11.31
C GLU A 170 9.97 -0.93 -10.54
N ARG A 171 10.80 -0.13 -11.22
CA ARG A 171 11.97 0.53 -10.61
C ARG A 171 11.60 1.64 -9.64
N LEU A 172 10.60 2.45 -9.97
CA LEU A 172 10.09 3.47 -9.05
C LEU A 172 9.61 2.81 -7.75
N LEU A 173 8.80 1.77 -7.87
CA LEU A 173 8.28 1.02 -6.72
C LEU A 173 9.43 0.37 -5.94
N ALA A 174 10.44 -0.18 -6.60
CA ALA A 174 11.62 -0.73 -5.95
C ALA A 174 12.37 0.35 -5.15
N TRP A 175 12.60 1.53 -5.72
CA TRP A 175 13.26 2.65 -5.05
C TRP A 175 12.49 3.12 -3.81
N ILE A 176 11.20 3.44 -3.95
CA ILE A 176 10.37 3.90 -2.83
C ILE A 176 10.11 2.79 -1.81
N SER A 177 10.36 1.53 -2.13
CA SER A 177 10.28 0.45 -1.15
C SER A 177 11.54 0.29 -0.29
N THR A 178 12.66 0.95 -0.64
CA THR A 178 13.84 0.98 0.24
C THR A 178 13.55 1.76 1.53
N SER A 179 14.28 1.45 2.61
CA SER A 179 14.19 2.18 3.87
C SER A 179 14.61 3.66 3.71
N PRO A 180 13.79 4.62 4.18
CA PRO A 180 14.14 6.05 4.15
C PRO A 180 15.49 6.37 4.83
N ASP A 181 15.81 5.69 5.94
CA ASP A 181 17.09 5.87 6.64
C ASP A 181 18.29 5.53 5.75
N SER A 182 18.15 4.54 4.86
CA SER A 182 19.21 4.18 3.93
C SER A 182 19.45 5.26 2.87
N VAL A 183 18.38 5.89 2.39
CA VAL A 183 18.45 6.99 1.42
C VAL A 183 18.98 8.26 2.08
N CYS A 184 18.53 8.57 3.29
CA CYS A 184 18.98 9.76 4.03
C CYS A 184 20.45 9.68 4.44
N GLY A 185 21.01 8.48 4.58
CA GLY A 185 22.46 8.28 4.76
C GLY A 185 23.33 8.76 3.59
N LEU A 186 22.74 9.09 2.44
CA LEU A 186 23.45 9.55 1.23
C LEU A 186 23.67 11.05 1.19
N GLY A 187 22.92 11.82 1.99
CA GLY A 187 23.02 13.27 2.06
C GLY A 187 21.65 13.94 2.24
N LEU A 188 21.66 15.15 2.82
CA LEU A 188 20.43 15.90 3.12
C LEU A 188 19.63 16.27 1.87
N SER A 189 20.29 16.58 0.75
CA SER A 189 19.61 16.91 -0.51
C SER A 189 18.83 15.70 -1.06
N VAL A 190 19.49 14.55 -1.16
CA VAL A 190 18.87 13.28 -1.59
C VAL A 190 17.75 12.86 -0.65
N CYS A 191 17.97 12.97 0.67
CA CYS A 191 16.94 12.71 1.69
C CYS A 191 15.69 13.58 1.48
N SER A 192 15.89 14.89 1.26
CA SER A 192 14.77 15.82 1.05
C SER A 192 14.03 15.57 -0.26
N ALA A 193 14.74 15.23 -1.32
CA ALA A 193 14.16 14.92 -2.63
C ALA A 193 13.37 13.59 -2.61
N ASP A 194 13.90 12.57 -1.93
CA ASP A 194 13.22 11.28 -1.75
C ASP A 194 11.97 11.44 -0.86
N ALA A 195 12.06 12.23 0.21
CA ALA A 195 10.91 12.57 1.03
C ALA A 195 9.84 13.33 0.24
N GLU A 196 10.23 14.26 -0.63
CA GLU A 196 9.31 14.95 -1.55
C GLU A 196 8.64 13.96 -2.52
N LEU A 197 9.41 13.07 -3.16
CA LEU A 197 8.88 12.04 -4.07
C LEU A 197 7.85 11.14 -3.38
N ARG A 198 8.20 10.56 -2.22
CA ARG A 198 7.30 9.69 -1.43
C ARG A 198 6.05 10.43 -0.97
N SER A 199 6.21 11.68 -0.54
CA SER A 199 5.10 12.53 -0.11
C SER A 199 4.14 12.84 -1.26
N MET A 200 4.64 13.13 -2.46
CA MET A 200 3.82 13.39 -3.64
C MET A 200 3.07 12.15 -4.12
N LEU A 201 3.67 10.97 -3.99
CA LEU A 201 3.03 9.70 -4.35
C LEU A 201 2.15 9.13 -3.25
N HIS A 202 2.26 9.64 -2.02
CA HIS A 202 1.61 9.10 -0.83
C HIS A 202 1.96 7.62 -0.58
N LEU A 203 3.17 7.21 -0.95
CA LEU A 203 3.69 5.84 -0.81
C LEU A 203 4.89 5.82 0.15
N GLN A 204 4.77 5.08 1.25
CA GLN A 204 5.79 4.98 2.30
C GLN A 204 5.49 3.82 3.26
N GLY A 205 6.45 3.46 4.10
CA GLY A 205 6.23 2.45 5.15
C GLY A 205 6.27 1.00 4.67
N PHE A 206 6.83 0.74 3.49
CA PHE A 206 7.00 -0.61 2.94
C PHE A 206 7.75 -1.55 3.90
N GLU A 207 8.65 -1.00 4.72
CA GLU A 207 9.40 -1.73 5.76
C GLU A 207 8.51 -2.36 6.84
N PHE A 208 7.29 -1.84 7.04
CA PHE A 208 6.31 -2.37 7.99
C PHE A 208 5.45 -3.50 7.41
N GLY A 209 5.66 -3.87 6.14
CA GLY A 209 5.07 -5.08 5.57
C GLY A 209 5.54 -6.33 6.33
N SER A 210 4.63 -7.27 6.53
CA SER A 210 4.92 -8.51 7.27
C SER A 210 4.14 -9.69 6.69
N SER A 211 4.76 -10.88 6.74
CA SER A 211 4.12 -12.15 6.42
C SER A 211 4.29 -13.10 7.59
N TRP A 212 3.31 -13.95 7.82
CA TRP A 212 3.47 -15.03 8.79
C TRP A 212 2.72 -16.28 8.36
N VAL A 213 3.22 -17.41 8.84
CA VAL A 213 2.60 -18.71 8.68
C VAL A 213 2.26 -19.28 10.04
N PHE A 214 1.11 -19.92 10.11
CA PHE A 214 0.62 -20.62 11.29
C PHE A 214 0.17 -22.02 10.88
N SER A 215 0.69 -23.05 11.52
CA SER A 215 0.51 -24.44 11.13
C SER A 215 0.15 -25.29 12.35
N THR A 216 -0.95 -26.01 12.25
CA THR A 216 -1.35 -27.08 13.17
C THR A 216 -1.25 -28.43 12.45
N PRO A 217 -1.32 -29.56 13.17
CA PRO A 217 -1.39 -30.87 12.53
C PRO A 217 -2.55 -31.03 11.53
N GLU A 218 -3.60 -30.21 11.64
CA GLU A 218 -4.79 -30.28 10.80
C GLU A 218 -4.75 -29.32 9.59
N ARG A 219 -4.14 -28.14 9.72
CA ARG A 219 -4.16 -27.09 8.68
C ARG A 219 -3.05 -26.06 8.87
N SER A 220 -2.64 -25.43 7.77
CA SER A 220 -1.72 -24.30 7.74
C SER A 220 -2.39 -23.06 7.14
N LEU A 221 -2.04 -21.89 7.66
CA LEU A 221 -2.52 -20.57 7.26
C LEU A 221 -1.31 -19.73 6.86
N LEU A 222 -1.37 -19.14 5.68
CA LEU A 222 -0.47 -18.08 5.25
C LEU A 222 -1.21 -16.75 5.36
N TYR A 223 -0.60 -15.77 6.02
CA TYR A 223 -1.09 -14.40 6.10
C TYR A 223 -0.03 -13.41 5.61
N GLN A 224 -0.49 -12.33 5.00
CA GLN A 224 0.33 -11.22 4.55
C GLN A 224 -0.33 -9.88 4.86
N ARG A 225 0.49 -8.91 5.24
CA ARG A 225 0.15 -7.48 5.30
C ARG A 225 1.13 -6.68 4.46
N HIS A 226 0.60 -5.98 3.46
CA HIS A 226 1.31 -4.92 2.76
C HIS A 226 0.95 -3.55 3.33
N VAL A 227 1.97 -2.69 3.45
CA VAL A 227 1.87 -1.34 4.01
C VAL A 227 2.36 -0.36 2.94
N LEU A 228 1.49 0.52 2.47
CA LEU A 228 1.70 1.25 1.20
C LEU A 228 1.35 2.74 1.27
N GLY A 229 1.81 3.41 2.33
CA GLY A 229 1.60 4.83 2.54
C GLY A 229 0.14 5.17 2.76
N ASN A 230 -0.32 6.36 2.41
CA ASN A 230 -1.65 6.85 2.77
C ASN A 230 -2.54 7.25 1.58
N ALA A 231 -2.20 6.78 0.36
CA ALA A 231 -3.01 6.98 -0.83
C ALA A 231 -4.37 6.27 -0.71
N VAL A 232 -5.47 7.00 -0.96
CA VAL A 232 -6.83 6.42 -1.05
C VAL A 232 -6.98 5.48 -2.26
N PRO A 233 -6.47 5.81 -3.46
CA PRO A 233 -6.55 4.89 -4.60
C PRO A 233 -5.87 3.55 -4.27
N PRO A 234 -6.45 2.43 -4.72
CA PRO A 234 -5.87 1.14 -4.42
C PRO A 234 -4.54 0.94 -5.14
N VAL A 235 -3.54 0.45 -4.41
CA VAL A 235 -2.18 0.15 -4.93
C VAL A 235 -2.08 -1.29 -5.46
N PHE A 236 -3.02 -2.14 -5.04
CA PHE A 236 -3.20 -3.48 -5.58
C PHE A 236 -4.53 -3.61 -6.31
N GLN A 237 -4.51 -4.40 -7.37
CA GLN A 237 -5.70 -4.90 -8.05
C GLN A 237 -5.92 -6.36 -7.65
N GLU A 238 -7.05 -6.65 -7.03
CA GLU A 238 -7.48 -8.02 -6.75
C GLU A 238 -7.93 -8.70 -8.06
N ALA A 239 -7.31 -9.83 -8.41
CA ALA A 239 -7.58 -10.50 -9.68
C ALA A 239 -7.45 -12.02 -9.59
N VAL A 240 -8.29 -12.69 -10.38
CA VAL A 240 -8.24 -14.11 -10.69
C VAL A 240 -7.93 -14.26 -12.18
N LEU A 241 -6.84 -14.94 -12.55
CA LEU A 241 -6.53 -15.30 -13.93
C LEU A 241 -6.84 -16.78 -14.15
N ASN A 242 -7.85 -17.03 -14.97
CA ASN A 242 -8.28 -18.36 -15.38
C ASN A 242 -7.86 -18.57 -16.84
N VAL A 243 -6.70 -19.22 -17.01
CA VAL A 243 -6.10 -19.48 -18.32
C VAL A 243 -6.33 -20.92 -18.72
N GLN A 244 -6.88 -21.15 -19.91
CA GLN A 244 -7.19 -22.48 -20.40
C GLN A 244 -5.95 -23.41 -20.37
N GLY A 245 -6.08 -24.54 -19.67
CA GLY A 245 -4.99 -25.53 -19.56
C GLY A 245 -3.87 -25.16 -18.59
N GLN A 246 -4.01 -24.08 -17.84
CA GLN A 246 -3.11 -23.71 -16.73
C GLN A 246 -3.87 -23.71 -15.40
N SER A 247 -3.13 -23.82 -14.30
CA SER A 247 -3.70 -23.64 -12.97
C SER A 247 -4.18 -22.19 -12.81
N GLU A 248 -5.32 -22.03 -12.16
CA GLU A 248 -5.87 -20.72 -11.81
C GLU A 248 -4.89 -19.95 -10.91
N LEU A 249 -4.67 -18.68 -11.25
CA LEU A 249 -3.88 -17.75 -10.45
C LEU A 249 -4.83 -16.79 -9.74
N GLU A 250 -4.82 -16.79 -8.42
CA GLU A 250 -5.66 -15.91 -7.60
C GLU A 250 -4.75 -15.06 -6.70
N GLY A 251 -4.89 -13.73 -6.69
CA GLY A 251 -4.03 -12.90 -5.84
C GLY A 251 -4.19 -11.38 -5.98
N LEU A 252 -3.19 -10.67 -5.45
CA LEU A 252 -3.07 -9.21 -5.51
C LEU A 252 -2.00 -8.84 -6.54
N SER A 253 -2.37 -8.08 -7.56
CA SER A 253 -1.43 -7.56 -8.55
C SER A 253 -1.05 -6.10 -8.25
N LEU A 254 0.25 -5.77 -8.27
CA LEU A 254 0.73 -4.39 -8.13
C LEU A 254 0.30 -3.55 -9.35
N ILE A 255 -0.44 -2.46 -9.13
CA ILE A 255 -0.96 -1.67 -10.27
C ILE A 255 0.16 -1.08 -11.14
N GLY A 256 -0.08 -1.01 -12.44
CA GLY A 256 0.94 -0.61 -13.41
C GLY A 256 1.97 -1.70 -13.72
N THR A 257 1.81 -2.89 -13.12
CA THR A 257 2.63 -4.07 -13.39
C THR A 257 1.77 -5.35 -13.47
N PRO A 258 2.24 -6.40 -14.15
CA PRO A 258 1.58 -7.71 -14.14
C PRO A 258 2.01 -8.58 -12.94
N PHE A 259 2.65 -8.01 -11.91
CA PHE A 259 3.32 -8.77 -10.86
C PHE A 259 2.40 -9.04 -9.67
N PHE A 260 2.45 -10.27 -9.16
CA PHE A 260 1.61 -10.75 -8.04
C PHE A 260 2.49 -11.05 -6.82
N PRO A 261 2.78 -10.08 -5.94
CA PRO A 261 3.53 -10.34 -4.71
C PRO A 261 2.81 -11.29 -3.76
N THR A 262 1.49 -11.37 -3.82
CA THR A 262 0.72 -12.39 -3.09
C THR A 262 -0.21 -13.09 -4.04
N GLY A 263 -0.25 -14.41 -3.93
CA GLY A 263 -1.21 -15.19 -4.70
C GLY A 263 -1.13 -16.67 -4.41
N LYS A 264 -1.98 -17.43 -5.09
CA LYS A 264 -1.98 -18.89 -5.09
C LYS A 264 -2.08 -19.37 -6.51
N SER A 265 -1.56 -20.58 -6.68
CA SER A 265 -1.89 -21.47 -7.75
C SER A 265 -2.42 -22.79 -7.16
N GLN A 266 -2.55 -23.80 -8.00
CA GLN A 266 -3.03 -25.13 -7.58
C GLN A 266 -2.17 -25.78 -6.50
N ASN A 267 -0.85 -25.54 -6.51
CA ASN A 267 0.09 -26.27 -5.66
C ASN A 267 0.69 -25.40 -4.55
N TYR A 268 0.67 -24.07 -4.72
CA TYR A 268 1.41 -23.15 -3.86
C TYR A 268 0.57 -21.91 -3.56
N ALA A 269 0.71 -21.40 -2.36
CA ALA A 269 0.40 -20.03 -1.98
C ALA A 269 1.71 -19.32 -1.62
N TRP A 270 1.86 -18.07 -2.01
CA TRP A 270 3.05 -17.29 -1.68
C TRP A 270 2.68 -15.89 -1.20
N SER A 271 3.60 -15.35 -0.42
CA SER A 271 3.66 -13.96 -0.07
C SER A 271 5.09 -13.48 -0.23
N ILE A 272 5.29 -12.40 -0.98
CA ILE A 272 6.56 -11.69 -1.15
C ILE A 272 6.40 -10.29 -0.58
N LEU A 273 7.27 -9.92 0.35
CA LEU A 273 7.35 -8.57 0.89
C LEU A 273 7.81 -7.62 -0.23
N VAL A 274 7.01 -6.59 -0.52
CA VAL A 274 7.32 -5.55 -1.50
C VAL A 274 8.37 -4.61 -0.89
N TYR A 275 9.63 -5.03 -0.93
CA TYR A 275 10.76 -4.33 -0.34
C TYR A 275 12.03 -4.58 -1.16
N SER A 276 12.77 -3.51 -1.45
CA SER A 276 14.04 -3.57 -2.19
C SER A 276 15.23 -3.52 -1.23
N PRO A 277 16.34 -4.22 -1.54
CA PRO A 277 17.54 -4.21 -0.70
C PRO A 277 18.09 -2.80 -0.49
N LYS A 278 18.89 -2.65 0.57
CA LYS A 278 19.47 -1.38 0.96
C LYS A 278 20.27 -0.75 -0.18
N ALA A 279 19.96 0.51 -0.50
CA ALA A 279 20.88 1.37 -1.24
C ALA A 279 22.04 1.74 -0.29
N SER A 280 23.26 1.28 -0.58
CA SER A 280 24.42 1.36 0.33
C SER A 280 25.53 2.27 -0.21
N GLY A 281 26.25 2.97 0.69
CA GLY A 281 27.43 3.80 0.37
C GLY A 281 28.73 2.98 0.21
N PRO A 282 29.87 3.65 -0.04
CA PRO A 282 30.71 3.48 -1.24
C PRO A 282 31.43 2.13 -1.35
N VAL A 283 31.68 1.71 -2.60
CA VAL A 283 32.58 0.60 -2.96
C VAL A 283 33.88 1.20 -3.52
N HIS A 284 35.04 0.80 -3.01
CA HIS A 284 36.30 1.12 -3.67
C HIS A 284 36.44 0.20 -4.88
N ASP A 285 36.20 0.69 -6.10
CA ASP A 285 36.85 0.20 -7.33
C ASP A 285 36.45 1.01 -8.58
N SER A 286 37.41 1.20 -9.50
CA SER A 286 37.49 2.26 -10.51
C SER A 286 37.21 1.83 -11.96
N VAL A 287 36.22 2.45 -12.65
CA VAL A 287 36.17 2.74 -14.11
C VAL A 287 35.15 3.89 -14.36
N ASP A 288 35.39 4.80 -15.32
CA ASP A 288 34.55 5.99 -15.63
C ASP A 288 33.70 5.80 -16.91
N GLN A 289 32.37 5.97 -16.83
CA GLN A 289 31.50 6.35 -17.95
C GLN A 289 30.73 7.64 -17.60
N GLN A 290 30.77 8.63 -18.49
CA GLN A 290 30.07 9.91 -18.33
C GLN A 290 28.81 9.94 -19.21
N MET A 291 27.67 10.32 -18.62
CA MET A 291 26.43 10.56 -19.35
C MET A 291 26.00 12.01 -19.15
N HIS A 292 25.75 12.71 -20.26
CA HIS A 292 25.28 14.09 -20.28
C HIS A 292 23.78 14.09 -20.58
N LEU A 293 22.95 14.55 -19.63
CA LEU A 293 21.53 14.78 -19.86
C LEU A 293 21.28 16.29 -19.95
N THR A 294 20.64 16.72 -21.04
CA THR A 294 20.28 18.13 -21.28
C THR A 294 18.80 18.35 -20.97
N PHE A 295 18.50 19.27 -20.06
CA PHE A 295 17.16 19.51 -19.55
C PHE A 295 16.40 20.57 -20.36
N PRO A 296 15.05 20.50 -20.43
CA PRO A 296 14.22 21.58 -20.96
C PRO A 296 14.34 22.90 -20.16
N LEU A 297 14.79 22.84 -18.90
CA LEU A 297 14.90 24.00 -17.98
C LEU A 297 16.32 24.59 -17.82
N ARG A 298 17.26 24.31 -18.73
CA ARG A 298 18.61 24.96 -18.84
C ARG A 298 19.63 24.69 -17.71
N GLU A 299 19.60 23.53 -17.06
CA GLU A 299 20.77 23.01 -16.34
C GLU A 299 21.26 21.72 -17.01
N GLU A 300 22.58 21.53 -17.09
CA GLU A 300 23.19 20.29 -17.56
C GLU A 300 23.60 19.52 -16.31
N ILE A 301 22.93 18.41 -16.01
CA ILE A 301 23.36 17.52 -14.92
C ILE A 301 24.28 16.47 -15.55
N VAL A 302 25.56 16.55 -15.19
CA VAL A 302 26.56 15.54 -15.55
C VAL A 302 26.42 14.38 -14.57
N ILE A 303 26.04 13.22 -15.08
CA ILE A 303 25.91 12.00 -14.31
C ILE A 303 27.18 11.17 -14.52
N HIS A 304 27.80 10.76 -13.42
CA HIS A 304 28.94 9.85 -13.41
C HIS A 304 28.45 8.45 -13.01
N ARG A 305 28.33 7.54 -14.00
CA ARG A 305 28.00 6.12 -13.78
C ARG A 305 29.29 5.31 -13.79
N ARG A 306 29.58 4.59 -12.70
CA ARG A 306 30.88 3.91 -12.48
C ARG A 306 30.82 2.41 -12.82
N THR A 307 29.73 1.72 -12.46
CA THR A 307 29.42 0.32 -12.79
C THR A 307 27.91 0.10 -12.96
N ASP A 308 27.47 -1.11 -13.36
CA ASP A 308 26.05 -1.48 -13.50
C ASP A 308 25.24 -1.35 -12.19
N SER A 309 25.88 -1.23 -11.04
CA SER A 309 25.22 -1.10 -9.74
C SER A 309 25.61 0.15 -8.95
N THR A 310 26.42 1.07 -9.51
CA THR A 310 26.94 2.23 -8.77
C THR A 310 26.67 3.58 -9.42
N PHE A 311 26.33 4.56 -8.58
CA PHE A 311 25.89 5.90 -9.00
C PHE A 311 26.57 7.01 -8.17
N SER A 312 26.91 8.16 -8.77
CA SER A 312 27.45 9.33 -8.07
C SER A 312 26.94 10.65 -8.66
N THR A 313 26.74 11.67 -7.80
CA THR A 313 26.31 13.03 -8.21
C THR A 313 27.34 14.08 -7.78
N PRO A 314 27.39 15.25 -8.46
CA PRO A 314 28.27 16.35 -8.07
C PRO A 314 28.03 16.88 -6.64
N GLU A 315 26.81 16.70 -6.11
CA GLU A 315 26.39 17.22 -4.79
C GLU A 315 26.49 16.18 -3.66
N ALA A 316 26.71 14.90 -3.99
CA ALA A 316 26.93 13.81 -3.04
C ALA A 316 28.11 12.94 -3.52
N PRO A 317 29.35 13.18 -3.02
CA PRO A 317 30.56 12.49 -3.49
C PRO A 317 30.64 11.00 -3.05
N HIS A 318 29.54 10.42 -2.58
CA HIS A 318 29.47 9.05 -2.09
C HIS A 318 28.84 8.15 -3.15
N GLU A 319 29.53 7.09 -3.54
CA GLU A 319 29.01 6.08 -4.47
C GLU A 319 27.83 5.35 -3.86
N LEU A 320 26.68 5.44 -4.53
CA LEU A 320 25.45 4.75 -4.19
C LEU A 320 25.41 3.40 -4.90
N ASN A 321 25.34 2.32 -4.13
CA ASN A 321 25.14 0.97 -4.62
C ASN A 321 23.69 0.53 -4.40
N TRP A 322 22.95 0.32 -5.48
CA TRP A 322 21.59 -0.19 -5.45
C TRP A 322 21.38 -1.13 -6.63
N SER A 323 20.74 -2.28 -6.40
CA SER A 323 20.53 -3.28 -7.44
C SER A 323 19.69 -2.75 -8.60
N GLY A 324 18.83 -1.76 -8.34
CA GLY A 324 18.01 -1.14 -9.39
C GLY A 324 18.78 -0.27 -10.38
N PHE A 325 20.08 -0.06 -10.20
CA PHE A 325 20.89 0.53 -11.27
C PHE A 325 21.24 -0.42 -12.40
N SER A 326 21.07 -1.73 -12.17
CA SER A 326 21.31 -2.74 -13.18
C SER A 326 20.14 -2.80 -14.17
N ALA A 327 20.48 -3.05 -15.43
CA ALA A 327 19.51 -3.19 -16.52
C ALA A 327 18.83 -4.58 -16.51
N VAL A 328 18.36 -5.01 -15.33
CA VAL A 328 17.64 -6.29 -15.12
C VAL A 328 16.22 -6.02 -14.62
N SER A 329 15.29 -6.92 -14.90
CA SER A 329 13.94 -6.89 -14.32
C SER A 329 13.70 -8.22 -13.63
N ASP A 330 12.89 -8.21 -12.57
CA ASP A 330 12.48 -9.43 -11.88
C ASP A 330 11.24 -10.08 -12.54
N ALA A 331 10.84 -9.63 -13.74
CA ALA A 331 9.69 -10.16 -14.48
C ALA A 331 9.68 -11.70 -14.56
N LYS A 332 10.82 -12.32 -14.88
CA LYS A 332 10.98 -13.78 -14.89
C LYS A 332 10.54 -14.43 -13.58
N SER A 333 11.05 -13.88 -12.49
CA SER A 333 10.85 -14.36 -11.13
C SER A 333 9.39 -14.19 -10.71
N TRP A 334 8.77 -13.06 -11.06
CA TRP A 334 7.34 -12.86 -10.86
C TRP A 334 6.48 -13.88 -11.62
N PHE A 335 6.79 -14.13 -12.90
CA PHE A 335 6.02 -15.06 -13.73
C PHE A 335 6.24 -16.53 -13.36
N SER A 336 7.34 -16.86 -12.68
CA SER A 336 7.61 -18.24 -12.26
C SER A 336 6.87 -18.64 -10.97
N LEU A 337 6.56 -17.69 -10.07
CA LEU A 337 5.95 -17.96 -8.76
C LEU A 337 4.71 -18.89 -8.81
N PRO A 338 3.76 -18.74 -9.76
CA PRO A 338 2.59 -19.62 -9.82
C PRO A 338 2.93 -21.08 -10.17
N ARG A 339 4.09 -21.34 -10.77
CA ARG A 339 4.46 -22.66 -11.34
C ARG A 339 5.58 -23.33 -10.57
N VAL A 340 6.67 -22.61 -10.34
CA VAL A 340 7.91 -23.10 -9.72
C VAL A 340 8.42 -22.01 -8.77
N PRO A 341 8.26 -22.17 -7.45
CA PRO A 341 8.57 -21.12 -6.48
C PRO A 341 10.07 -20.99 -6.16
N SER A 342 10.96 -21.31 -7.10
CA SER A 342 12.42 -21.10 -6.98
C SER A 342 12.87 -19.74 -7.51
N ALA A 343 12.02 -18.72 -7.38
CA ALA A 343 12.23 -17.40 -7.95
C ALA A 343 13.41 -16.68 -7.27
N THR A 344 14.35 -16.14 -8.06
CA THR A 344 15.49 -15.37 -7.55
C THR A 344 15.31 -13.91 -7.95
N PHE A 345 15.21 -13.02 -6.97
CA PHE A 345 15.02 -11.59 -7.21
C PHE A 345 16.35 -10.85 -7.15
N GLN A 346 16.54 -9.88 -8.04
CA GLN A 346 17.71 -9.01 -8.10
C GLN A 346 17.35 -7.57 -7.72
N LEU A 347 16.23 -7.05 -8.23
CA LEU A 347 15.75 -5.70 -7.95
C LEU A 347 15.05 -5.64 -6.59
N TRP A 348 14.21 -6.63 -6.32
CA TRP A 348 13.51 -6.82 -5.06
C TRP A 348 14.29 -7.76 -4.15
N GLN A 349 14.03 -7.70 -2.84
CA GLN A 349 14.66 -8.64 -1.90
C GLN A 349 14.14 -10.08 -2.11
N GLY A 350 12.92 -10.23 -2.64
CA GLY A 350 12.28 -11.54 -2.82
C GLY A 350 11.98 -12.26 -1.51
N ALA A 351 12.06 -11.56 -0.38
CA ALA A 351 11.82 -12.14 0.94
C ALA A 351 10.33 -12.42 1.14
N GLY A 352 9.99 -13.60 1.63
CA GLY A 352 8.61 -14.06 1.61
C GLY A 352 8.36 -15.38 2.34
N ILE A 353 7.13 -15.87 2.23
CA ILE A 353 6.77 -17.23 2.68
C ILE A 353 6.11 -17.94 1.51
N LEU A 354 6.54 -19.18 1.27
CA LEU A 354 5.88 -20.13 0.39
C LEU A 354 5.17 -21.17 1.24
N MET A 355 3.93 -21.49 0.91
CA MET A 355 3.15 -22.57 1.51
C MET A 355 2.63 -23.49 0.41
N SER A 356 2.98 -24.76 0.48
CA SER A 356 2.47 -25.81 -0.41
C SER A 356 1.04 -26.19 -0.04
N SER A 357 0.31 -26.79 -0.99
CA SER A 357 -1.07 -27.24 -0.79
C SER A 357 -1.21 -28.30 0.32
N ASP A 358 -0.13 -29.04 0.63
CA ASP A 358 -0.08 -30.02 1.74
C ASP A 358 0.13 -29.37 3.11
N GLY A 359 0.34 -28.04 3.16
CA GLY A 359 0.57 -27.28 4.39
C GLY A 359 2.04 -27.17 4.80
N SER A 360 2.98 -27.81 4.08
CA SER A 360 4.41 -27.54 4.24
C SER A 360 4.73 -26.12 3.80
N TRP A 361 5.72 -25.49 4.43
CA TRP A 361 6.07 -24.10 4.16
C TRP A 361 7.56 -23.85 4.31
N GLU A 362 8.04 -22.81 3.65
CA GLU A 362 9.42 -22.33 3.77
C GLU A 362 9.48 -20.80 3.67
N VAL A 363 10.53 -20.22 4.24
CA VAL A 363 10.84 -18.80 4.09
C VAL A 363 11.62 -18.63 2.77
N LEU A 364 11.15 -17.72 1.93
CA LEU A 364 11.80 -17.32 0.68
C LEU A 364 12.75 -16.15 0.92
N GLY A 365 13.83 -16.08 0.14
CA GLY A 365 14.81 -15.00 0.18
C GLY A 365 15.54 -14.90 1.52
N ASP A 366 16.01 -13.68 1.85
CA ASP A 366 16.71 -13.38 3.10
C ASP A 366 16.03 -12.19 3.81
N PRO A 367 14.84 -12.39 4.43
CA PRO A 367 14.16 -11.35 5.19
C PRO A 367 15.03 -10.83 6.33
N LYS A 368 14.96 -9.52 6.59
CA LYS A 368 15.80 -8.88 7.63
C LYS A 368 15.47 -9.39 9.04
N TYR A 369 14.21 -9.72 9.31
CA TYR A 369 13.77 -10.28 10.57
C TYR A 369 12.93 -11.54 10.34
N VAL A 370 13.27 -12.59 11.08
CA VAL A 370 12.53 -13.86 11.16
C VAL A 370 12.36 -14.20 12.63
N PHE A 371 11.12 -14.29 13.09
CA PHE A 371 10.77 -14.68 14.45
C PHE A 371 9.97 -15.99 14.43
N PRO A 372 10.57 -17.11 14.85
CA PRO A 372 9.84 -18.36 14.98
C PRO A 372 8.77 -18.25 16.07
N THR A 373 7.68 -19.00 15.89
CA THR A 373 6.57 -19.14 16.85
C THR A 373 6.37 -20.63 17.14
N ASP A 374 5.61 -20.98 18.17
CA ASP A 374 5.30 -22.37 18.53
C ASP A 374 4.62 -23.15 17.39
N SER A 375 3.93 -22.44 16.49
CA SER A 375 3.16 -23.01 15.39
C SER A 375 3.59 -22.50 14.01
N GLY A 376 4.75 -21.84 13.85
CA GLY A 376 5.13 -21.28 12.56
C GLY A 376 6.22 -20.22 12.62
N SER A 377 6.09 -19.16 11.84
CA SER A 377 7.08 -18.07 11.79
C SER A 377 6.48 -16.76 11.30
N VAL A 378 7.04 -15.65 11.77
CA VAL A 378 6.73 -14.29 11.32
C VAL A 378 7.98 -13.69 10.67
N ILE A 379 7.81 -13.06 9.52
CA ILE A 379 8.88 -12.35 8.80
C ILE A 379 8.49 -10.89 8.54
N GLY A 380 9.50 -10.04 8.40
CA GLY A 380 9.33 -8.64 8.03
C GLY A 380 10.65 -7.90 7.88
N ASN A 381 10.55 -6.60 7.55
CA ASN A 381 11.71 -5.72 7.38
C ASN A 381 11.87 -4.67 8.49
N ASN A 382 10.98 -4.70 9.47
CA ASN A 382 11.01 -3.87 10.67
C ASN A 382 11.03 -4.76 11.93
N PRO A 383 11.84 -4.45 12.96
CA PRO A 383 11.92 -5.28 14.18
C PRO A 383 10.60 -5.38 14.94
N GLN A 384 9.66 -4.45 14.74
CA GLN A 384 8.34 -4.46 15.38
C GLN A 384 7.52 -5.72 15.07
N VAL A 385 7.83 -6.44 13.98
CA VAL A 385 7.15 -7.72 13.66
C VAL A 385 7.35 -8.81 14.73
N GLN A 386 8.31 -8.64 15.65
CA GLN A 386 8.44 -9.47 16.85
C GLN A 386 7.16 -9.49 17.70
N HIS A 387 6.39 -8.39 17.73
CA HIS A 387 5.17 -8.30 18.53
C HIS A 387 4.04 -9.15 17.95
N THR A 388 4.03 -9.33 16.62
CA THR A 388 3.15 -10.30 15.95
C THR A 388 3.50 -11.72 16.36
N ALA A 389 4.79 -12.08 16.43
CA ALA A 389 5.20 -13.41 16.88
C ALA A 389 4.75 -13.69 18.33
N LEU A 390 5.00 -12.73 19.25
CA LEU A 390 4.54 -12.81 20.64
C LEU A 390 3.01 -12.92 20.78
N TYR A 391 2.27 -12.32 19.84
CA TYR A 391 0.81 -12.45 19.82
C TYR A 391 0.41 -13.87 19.40
N LEU A 392 0.96 -14.38 18.30
CA LEU A 392 0.64 -15.71 17.75
C LEU A 392 0.91 -16.85 18.74
N ASP A 393 2.00 -16.78 19.52
CA ASP A 393 2.30 -17.77 20.58
C ASP A 393 1.23 -17.81 21.70
N GLY A 394 0.44 -16.76 21.84
CA GLY A 394 -0.61 -16.64 22.85
C GLY A 394 -2.01 -17.09 22.40
N ILE A 395 -2.21 -17.46 21.13
CA ILE A 395 -3.53 -17.75 20.55
C ILE A 395 -3.92 -19.22 20.74
N ASP A 396 -5.20 -19.48 21.04
CA ASP A 396 -5.81 -20.82 20.90
C ASP A 396 -6.52 -20.96 19.53
N PRO A 397 -5.92 -21.65 18.55
CA PRO A 397 -6.42 -21.69 17.17
C PRO A 397 -7.76 -22.43 16.99
N ARG A 398 -8.28 -23.07 18.05
CA ARG A 398 -9.55 -23.80 18.01
C ARG A 398 -10.76 -22.94 18.35
N ARG A 399 -10.54 -21.74 18.89
CA ARG A 399 -11.61 -20.88 19.43
C ARG A 399 -11.96 -19.70 18.54
N ASP A 400 -10.98 -19.18 17.82
CA ASP A 400 -11.06 -17.88 17.18
C ASP A 400 -10.75 -18.00 15.67
N ASP A 401 -11.34 -17.13 14.85
CA ASP A 401 -11.04 -17.03 13.44
C ASP A 401 -9.92 -16.01 13.14
N VAL A 402 -9.41 -16.03 11.91
CA VAL A 402 -8.30 -15.16 11.49
C VAL A 402 -8.66 -13.69 11.62
N ASP A 403 -9.92 -13.32 11.32
CA ASP A 403 -10.36 -11.93 11.41
C ASP A 403 -10.29 -11.39 12.85
N THR A 404 -10.72 -12.22 13.81
CA THR A 404 -10.61 -11.90 15.24
C THR A 404 -9.17 -11.64 15.63
N TRP A 405 -8.21 -12.41 15.11
CA TRP A 405 -6.79 -12.21 15.39
C TRP A 405 -6.28 -10.92 14.79
N VAL A 406 -6.56 -10.69 13.50
CA VAL A 406 -5.95 -9.58 12.75
C VAL A 406 -6.62 -8.22 13.03
N THR A 407 -7.79 -8.21 13.69
CA THR A 407 -8.42 -7.01 14.26
C THR A 407 -8.11 -6.79 15.74
N ASP A 408 -7.39 -7.68 16.41
CA ASP A 408 -7.17 -7.55 17.85
C ASP A 408 -6.26 -6.34 18.17
N THR A 409 -6.79 -5.46 19.02
CA THR A 409 -6.12 -4.25 19.50
C THR A 409 -5.44 -4.47 20.86
N GLN A 410 -5.46 -5.69 21.40
CA GLN A 410 -4.76 -6.03 22.63
C GLN A 410 -3.25 -6.09 22.40
N SER A 411 -2.46 -5.43 23.25
CA SER A 411 -1.00 -5.61 23.25
C SER A 411 -0.53 -6.42 24.45
N ASN A 412 -0.09 -7.66 24.19
CA ASN A 412 0.53 -8.52 25.19
C ASN A 412 1.85 -7.92 25.70
N TRP A 413 2.65 -7.35 24.79
CA TRP A 413 3.91 -6.71 25.15
C TRP A 413 3.72 -5.50 26.07
N VAL A 414 2.75 -4.62 25.79
CA VAL A 414 2.47 -3.46 26.66
C VAL A 414 1.96 -3.93 28.02
N ARG A 415 1.06 -4.91 28.08
CA ARG A 415 0.58 -5.48 29.35
C ARG A 415 1.75 -5.93 30.24
N ASP A 416 2.72 -6.63 29.66
CA ASP A 416 3.82 -7.23 30.40
C ASP A 416 4.91 -6.18 30.77
N THR A 417 5.13 -5.17 29.92
CA THR A 417 6.12 -4.10 30.19
C THR A 417 5.56 -2.97 31.06
N LEU A 418 4.33 -2.52 30.80
CA LEU A 418 3.67 -1.44 31.55
C LEU A 418 3.42 -1.85 32.99
N SER A 419 3.06 -3.11 33.27
CA SER A 419 2.92 -3.60 34.65
C SER A 419 4.22 -3.45 35.44
N THR A 420 5.37 -3.70 34.81
CA THR A 420 6.69 -3.50 35.39
C THR A 420 7.00 -2.01 35.58
N MET A 421 6.70 -1.16 34.58
CA MET A 421 6.89 0.29 34.68
C MET A 421 6.04 0.90 35.81
N LEU A 422 4.76 0.53 35.88
CA LEU A 422 3.85 0.94 36.93
C LEU A 422 4.36 0.49 38.30
N ALA A 423 4.82 -0.76 38.44
CA ALA A 423 5.38 -1.25 39.70
C ALA A 423 6.62 -0.48 40.18
N SER A 424 7.39 0.10 39.26
CA SER A 424 8.56 0.94 39.58
C SER A 424 8.21 2.39 39.91
N LEU A 425 7.02 2.85 39.55
CA LEU A 425 6.51 4.14 40.00
C LEU A 425 6.09 4.04 41.47
N PRO A 426 6.21 5.12 42.27
CA PRO A 426 5.74 5.14 43.64
C PRO A 426 4.21 5.22 43.64
N ILE A 427 3.51 4.18 43.16
CA ILE A 427 2.05 4.16 42.96
C ILE A 427 1.33 4.55 44.25
N ASP A 428 1.81 4.14 45.42
CA ASP A 428 1.19 4.51 46.69
C ASP A 428 1.34 6.01 46.98
N SER A 429 2.48 6.61 46.63
CA SER A 429 2.68 8.06 46.73
C SER A 429 1.85 8.80 45.67
N ILE A 430 1.74 8.25 44.46
CA ILE A 430 0.91 8.79 43.38
C ILE A 430 -0.58 8.69 43.74
N LYS A 431 -1.04 7.58 44.35
CA LYS A 431 -2.40 7.41 44.88
C LYS A 431 -2.70 8.35 46.04
N GLN A 432 -1.71 8.67 46.87
CA GLN A 432 -1.83 9.68 47.93
C GLN A 432 -1.79 11.11 47.38
N ALA A 433 -1.06 11.35 46.29
CA ALA A 433 -0.99 12.63 45.60
C ALA A 433 -2.17 12.87 44.64
N LEU A 434 -2.83 11.81 44.13
CA LEU A 434 -3.97 11.83 43.21
C LEU A 434 -5.05 12.84 43.64
N PRO A 435 -5.48 12.90 44.92
CA PRO A 435 -6.44 13.92 45.38
C PRO A 435 -5.97 15.38 45.29
N ASN A 436 -4.65 15.62 45.29
CA ASN A 436 -4.02 16.95 45.32
C ASN A 436 -3.34 17.32 43.99
N ALA A 437 -3.26 16.41 43.03
CA ALA A 437 -2.72 16.66 41.71
C ALA A 437 -3.64 17.60 40.92
N PRO A 438 -3.11 18.37 39.94
CA PRO A 438 -3.95 19.11 39.01
C PRO A 438 -5.01 18.20 38.39
N ALA A 439 -6.25 18.70 38.24
CA ALA A 439 -7.38 17.90 37.77
C ALA A 439 -7.10 17.11 36.46
N PRO A 440 -6.41 17.66 35.45
CA PRO A 440 -6.06 16.90 34.25
C PRO A 440 -5.16 15.70 34.52
N VAL A 441 -4.23 15.82 35.47
CA VAL A 441 -3.30 14.73 35.84
C VAL A 441 -4.02 13.61 36.56
N ASN A 442 -4.92 13.95 37.51
CA ASN A 442 -5.66 12.95 38.27
C ASN A 442 -6.56 12.09 37.36
N SER A 443 -7.33 12.73 36.48
CA SER A 443 -8.17 12.05 35.50
C SER A 443 -7.34 11.18 34.55
N ALA A 444 -6.23 11.70 34.00
CA ALA A 444 -5.35 10.97 33.10
C ALA A 444 -4.79 9.69 33.73
N LEU A 445 -4.28 9.79 34.97
CA LEU A 445 -3.77 8.64 35.72
C LEU A 445 -4.86 7.60 35.98
N THR A 446 -6.09 8.03 36.26
CA THR A 446 -7.23 7.12 36.45
C THR A 446 -7.52 6.32 35.18
N TYR A 447 -7.47 6.96 34.00
CA TYR A 447 -7.61 6.24 32.73
C TYR A 447 -6.47 5.27 32.47
N LEU A 448 -5.22 5.68 32.74
CA LEU A 448 -4.04 4.83 32.50
C LEU A 448 -4.01 3.60 33.42
N ILE A 449 -4.30 3.76 34.71
CA ILE A 449 -4.25 2.66 35.71
C ILE A 449 -5.35 1.62 35.47
N ASN A 450 -6.53 2.05 35.01
CA ASN A 450 -7.66 1.15 34.75
C ASN A 450 -7.73 0.68 33.30
N TRP A 451 -6.72 1.00 32.47
CA TRP A 451 -6.68 0.61 31.08
C TRP A 451 -6.47 -0.90 30.92
N ASP A 452 -7.13 -1.49 29.93
CA ASP A 452 -7.10 -2.91 29.58
C ASP A 452 -6.00 -3.26 28.56
N TYR A 453 -5.10 -2.32 28.26
CA TYR A 453 -4.02 -2.46 27.27
C TYR A 453 -4.51 -2.66 25.81
N ARG A 454 -5.77 -2.28 25.52
CA ARG A 454 -6.34 -2.28 24.17
C ARG A 454 -6.23 -0.91 23.50
N PHE A 455 -5.70 -0.90 22.28
CA PHE A 455 -5.58 0.26 21.40
C PHE A 455 -6.82 0.44 20.50
N ASN A 456 -8.01 0.37 21.10
CA ASN A 456 -9.25 0.64 20.38
C ASN A 456 -9.48 2.15 20.20
N SER A 457 -10.39 2.52 19.29
CA SER A 457 -10.66 3.92 18.92
C SER A 457 -11.06 4.84 20.08
N GLN A 458 -11.69 4.28 21.13
CA GLN A 458 -12.19 5.04 22.28
C GLN A 458 -11.23 5.04 23.47
N SER A 459 -10.05 4.44 23.33
CA SER A 459 -9.14 4.23 24.45
C SER A 459 -8.32 5.47 24.79
N ILE A 460 -8.72 6.17 25.85
CA ILE A 460 -7.94 7.30 26.42
C ILE A 460 -6.65 6.78 27.08
N GLY A 461 -6.71 5.62 27.75
CA GLY A 461 -5.55 4.98 28.38
C GLY A 461 -4.44 4.67 27.37
N ALA A 462 -4.81 4.18 26.18
CA ALA A 462 -3.88 3.95 25.09
C ALA A 462 -3.19 5.23 24.63
N THR A 463 -3.94 6.33 24.47
CA THR A 463 -3.39 7.63 24.08
C THR A 463 -2.35 8.13 25.08
N ILE A 464 -2.67 8.07 26.37
CA ILE A 464 -1.80 8.52 27.45
C ILE A 464 -0.53 7.65 27.50
N TYR A 465 -0.69 6.33 27.44
CA TYR A 465 0.44 5.41 27.41
C TYR A 465 1.35 5.69 26.22
N HIS A 466 0.80 5.83 25.02
CA HIS A 466 1.61 6.03 23.82
C HIS A 466 2.34 7.38 23.85
N GLU A 467 1.71 8.46 24.32
CA GLU A 467 2.40 9.75 24.52
C GLU A 467 3.49 9.68 25.60
N TRP A 468 3.28 8.87 26.64
CA TRP A 468 4.29 8.63 27.67
C TRP A 468 5.46 7.82 27.13
N ALA A 469 5.18 6.74 26.39
CA ALA A 469 6.16 5.84 25.79
C ALA A 469 7.10 6.54 24.80
N LYS A 470 6.68 7.64 24.16
CA LYS A 470 7.55 8.47 23.30
C LYS A 470 8.73 9.10 24.05
N SER A 471 8.64 9.24 25.37
CA SER A 471 9.64 9.91 26.20
C SER A 471 10.70 8.94 26.75
N THR A 472 11.12 7.95 25.96
CA THR A 472 12.05 6.89 26.39
C THR A 472 13.35 7.44 26.97
N GLY A 473 13.86 6.79 28.02
CA GLY A 473 15.15 7.14 28.65
C GLY A 473 15.13 8.33 29.63
N ARG A 474 13.94 8.86 29.97
CA ARG A 474 13.76 9.89 31.01
C ARG A 474 13.24 9.29 32.32
N ASP A 475 13.24 10.10 33.38
CA ASP A 475 12.56 9.76 34.64
C ASP A 475 11.08 9.45 34.36
N LEU A 476 10.59 8.36 34.95
CA LEU A 476 9.26 7.82 34.64
C LEU A 476 8.13 8.76 35.08
N GLU A 477 8.30 9.46 36.20
CA GLU A 477 7.30 10.37 36.73
C GLU A 477 7.30 11.67 35.90
N GLU A 478 8.47 12.28 35.69
CA GLU A 478 8.61 13.51 34.91
C GLU A 478 8.10 13.33 33.48
N SER A 479 8.46 12.23 32.83
CA SER A 479 8.02 11.91 31.46
C SER A 479 6.51 11.71 31.32
N LEU A 480 5.84 11.21 32.37
CA LEU A 480 4.39 11.05 32.39
C LEU A 480 3.70 12.41 32.54
N TYR A 481 4.20 13.27 33.43
CA TYR A 481 3.72 14.65 33.54
C TYR A 481 3.89 15.42 32.24
N ASP A 482 5.04 15.28 31.57
CA ASP A 482 5.32 15.89 30.27
C ASP A 482 4.32 15.41 29.20
N ALA A 483 4.02 14.11 29.15
CA ALA A 483 3.05 13.53 28.22
C ALA A 483 1.64 14.08 28.43
N ILE A 484 1.18 14.13 29.69
CA ILE A 484 -0.11 14.70 30.06
C ILE A 484 -0.15 16.19 29.71
N SER A 485 0.91 16.94 30.01
CA SER A 485 1.03 18.36 29.68
C SER A 485 0.93 18.61 28.17
N ARG A 486 1.59 17.79 27.34
CA ARG A 486 1.46 17.85 25.87
C ARG A 486 0.04 17.60 25.39
N LEU A 487 -0.64 16.59 25.94
CA LEU A 487 -2.03 16.28 25.62
C LEU A 487 -2.96 17.42 26.01
N THR A 488 -2.81 17.95 27.22
CA THR A 488 -3.54 19.11 27.72
C THR A 488 -3.32 20.34 26.83
N GLN A 489 -2.08 20.64 26.46
CA GLN A 489 -1.76 21.78 25.60
C GLN A 489 -2.40 21.66 24.21
N ARG A 490 -2.45 20.44 23.65
CA ARG A 490 -2.92 20.20 22.29
C ARG A 490 -4.43 20.00 22.18
N PHE A 491 -5.05 19.35 23.16
CA PHE A 491 -6.46 18.92 23.09
C PHE A 491 -7.34 19.48 24.22
N GLY A 492 -6.75 20.25 25.14
CA GLY A 492 -7.44 20.85 26.28
C GLY A 492 -7.48 19.92 27.51
N ASP A 493 -8.01 20.47 28.60
CA ASP A 493 -8.08 19.83 29.92
C ASP A 493 -9.11 18.70 30.02
N ASP A 494 -10.02 18.57 29.03
CA ASP A 494 -11.05 17.55 28.97
C ASP A 494 -10.51 16.26 28.33
N GLN A 495 -10.32 15.20 29.13
CA GLN A 495 -9.77 13.93 28.68
C GLN A 495 -10.66 13.21 27.66
N THR A 496 -11.95 13.57 27.55
CA THR A 496 -12.81 13.02 26.49
C THR A 496 -12.38 13.49 25.09
N GLN A 497 -11.53 14.52 25.00
CA GLN A 497 -10.89 14.94 23.76
C GLN A 497 -9.64 14.11 23.42
N TRP A 498 -9.20 13.20 24.30
CA TRP A 498 -7.97 12.41 24.14
C TRP A 498 -8.25 10.98 23.64
N LEU A 499 -9.41 10.76 23.00
CA LEU A 499 -9.75 9.48 22.37
C LEU A 499 -8.69 9.09 21.33
N TRP A 500 -8.35 7.80 21.28
CA TRP A 500 -7.34 7.28 20.38
C TRP A 500 -7.56 7.70 18.93
N GLU A 501 -8.77 7.52 18.41
CA GLU A 501 -9.12 7.84 17.02
C GLU A 501 -9.00 9.33 16.68
N ARG A 502 -9.03 10.20 17.70
CA ARG A 502 -8.89 11.65 17.53
C ARG A 502 -7.44 12.09 17.59
N VAL A 503 -6.66 11.52 18.50
CA VAL A 503 -5.23 11.88 18.66
C VAL A 503 -4.36 11.20 17.61
N TYR A 504 -4.69 9.95 17.29
CA TYR A 504 -3.99 9.06 16.38
C TYR A 504 -4.83 8.69 15.16
N GLY A 505 -5.79 9.54 14.77
CA GLY A 505 -6.53 9.38 13.52
C GLY A 505 -5.59 9.22 12.32
N SER A 506 -6.04 8.51 11.30
CA SER A 506 -5.28 8.33 10.07
C SER A 506 -5.74 9.35 9.04
N THR A 507 -4.81 9.99 8.33
CA THR A 507 -5.13 10.88 7.22
C THR A 507 -4.88 10.16 5.90
N ARG A 508 -5.92 10.00 5.10
CA ARG A 508 -5.86 9.42 3.75
C ARG A 508 -5.81 10.52 2.69
N MET A 509 -5.07 10.30 1.62
CA MET A 509 -4.85 11.31 0.59
C MET A 509 -5.53 10.85 -0.69
N PHE A 510 -6.51 11.63 -1.16
CA PHE A 510 -7.25 11.33 -2.39
C PHE A 510 -7.15 12.47 -3.38
N THR A 511 -7.24 12.15 -4.66
CA THR A 511 -7.07 13.11 -5.74
C THR A 511 -8.25 14.09 -5.81
N VAL A 512 -7.97 15.39 -5.78
CA VAL A 512 -8.99 16.44 -5.84
C VAL A 512 -9.34 16.81 -7.27
N HIS A 513 -10.53 17.38 -7.40
CA HIS A 513 -11.21 17.61 -8.67
C HIS A 513 -11.13 19.09 -9.12
N ARG A 514 -10.24 19.92 -8.53
CA ARG A 514 -10.29 21.39 -8.73
C ARG A 514 -8.95 21.99 -9.16
N ARG A 515 -8.98 22.62 -10.34
CA ARG A 515 -7.88 23.34 -11.01
C ARG A 515 -7.27 24.55 -10.27
N THR A 516 -7.94 25.08 -9.24
CA THR A 516 -7.62 26.43 -8.71
C THR A 516 -6.58 26.46 -7.59
N ASP A 517 -6.30 25.33 -6.94
CA ASP A 517 -5.30 25.24 -5.88
C ASP A 517 -4.18 24.32 -6.36
N SER A 518 -2.92 24.64 -6.04
CA SER A 518 -1.74 23.80 -6.31
C SER A 518 -1.71 22.50 -5.48
N LYS A 519 -2.89 21.94 -5.19
CA LYS A 519 -3.14 20.77 -4.37
C LYS A 519 -3.85 19.71 -5.20
N ILE A 520 -3.16 18.60 -5.39
CA ILE A 520 -3.59 17.43 -6.18
C ILE A 520 -4.30 16.44 -5.28
N PHE A 521 -3.94 16.44 -4.00
CA PHE A 521 -4.51 15.59 -2.99
C PHE A 521 -5.14 16.43 -1.88
N GLU A 522 -6.28 15.99 -1.39
CA GLU A 522 -6.88 16.50 -0.15
C GLU A 522 -6.79 15.42 0.94
N PRO A 523 -6.56 15.82 2.19
CA PRO A 523 -6.62 14.92 3.32
C PRO A 523 -8.08 14.52 3.61
N LEU A 524 -8.24 13.26 3.98
CA LEU A 524 -9.44 12.67 4.53
C LEU A 524 -9.06 12.03 5.86
N ASP A 525 -9.46 12.66 6.96
CA ASP A 525 -9.25 12.10 8.27
C ASP A 525 -10.23 10.97 8.52
N VAL A 526 -9.70 9.79 8.82
CA VAL A 526 -10.46 8.60 9.17
C VAL A 526 -10.14 8.19 10.61
N PRO A 527 -11.16 7.81 11.40
CA PRO A 527 -10.94 7.21 12.71
C PRO A 527 -9.98 6.03 12.59
N SER A 528 -9.10 5.83 13.58
CA SER A 528 -8.15 4.72 13.56
C SER A 528 -8.23 3.89 14.85
N MET A 529 -7.61 2.72 14.80
CA MET A 529 -7.32 1.88 15.95
C MET A 529 -6.03 1.11 15.70
N GLY A 530 -5.54 0.41 16.72
CA GLY A 530 -4.35 -0.41 16.61
C GLY A 530 -3.04 0.35 16.82
N HIS A 531 -1.98 -0.41 17.08
CA HIS A 531 -0.66 0.05 17.47
C HIS A 531 0.40 -0.91 16.92
N GLU A 532 1.66 -0.49 16.85
CA GLU A 532 2.77 -1.31 16.36
C GLU A 532 3.05 -2.58 17.19
N THR A 533 2.42 -2.69 18.36
CA THR A 533 2.56 -3.83 19.28
C THR A 533 1.30 -4.70 19.33
N THR A 534 0.36 -4.49 18.41
CA THR A 534 -0.91 -5.21 18.31
C THR A 534 -1.07 -5.81 16.92
N MET A 535 -2.00 -6.76 16.76
CA MET A 535 -2.32 -7.31 15.45
C MET A 535 -3.01 -6.29 14.57
N ALA A 536 -4.03 -5.59 15.08
CA ALA A 536 -4.59 -4.43 14.40
C ALA A 536 -3.52 -3.34 14.30
N TRP A 537 -3.10 -2.99 13.09
CA TRP A 537 -1.97 -2.08 12.87
C TRP A 537 -2.41 -0.72 12.37
N GLY A 538 -1.61 0.32 12.65
CA GLY A 538 -1.61 1.56 11.87
C GLY A 538 -2.17 2.81 12.55
N GLY A 539 -2.83 2.71 13.70
CA GLY A 539 -3.33 3.89 14.41
C GLY A 539 -2.22 4.82 14.92
N ALA A 540 -1.26 4.29 15.68
CA ALA A 540 -0.30 5.11 16.42
C ALA A 540 0.73 5.86 15.55
N HIS A 541 1.02 5.33 14.38
CA HIS A 541 2.11 5.78 13.50
C HIS A 541 1.65 6.95 12.61
N SER A 542 1.22 8.08 13.19
CA SER A 542 0.59 9.22 12.47
C SER A 542 1.36 9.75 11.25
N ALA A 543 2.69 9.63 11.20
CA ALA A 543 3.50 10.05 10.05
C ALA A 543 3.39 9.12 8.84
N VAL A 544 3.06 7.83 9.06
CA VAL A 544 2.98 6.78 8.04
C VAL A 544 1.54 6.31 7.82
N ALA A 545 0.72 6.32 8.89
CA ALA A 545 -0.69 5.96 9.03
C ALA A 545 -1.23 5.16 7.83
N PRO A 546 -0.72 3.94 7.57
CA PRO A 546 -0.71 3.44 6.22
C PRO A 546 -2.01 2.74 5.82
N VAL A 547 -2.32 2.74 4.53
CA VAL A 547 -3.33 1.90 3.92
C VAL A 547 -2.71 0.51 3.88
N THR A 548 -3.41 -0.43 4.49
CA THR A 548 -3.00 -1.82 4.54
C THR A 548 -3.83 -2.64 3.56
N TRP A 549 -3.15 -3.56 2.89
CA TRP A 549 -3.78 -4.71 2.25
C TRP A 549 -3.37 -5.94 3.02
N GLU A 550 -4.36 -6.66 3.51
CA GLU A 550 -4.16 -7.87 4.27
C GLU A 550 -4.80 -9.01 3.51
N ALA A 551 -4.09 -10.11 3.39
CA ALA A 551 -4.57 -11.28 2.67
C ALA A 551 -4.20 -12.53 3.45
N TRP A 552 -5.07 -13.53 3.45
CA TRP A 552 -4.76 -14.82 4.03
C TRP A 552 -5.45 -15.96 3.32
N ILE A 553 -4.83 -17.13 3.45
CA ILE A 553 -5.28 -18.36 2.82
C ILE A 553 -4.93 -19.57 3.68
N TRP A 554 -5.88 -20.49 3.80
CA TRP A 554 -5.65 -21.80 4.38
C TRP A 554 -5.10 -22.75 3.32
N ASN A 555 -4.25 -23.70 3.70
CA ASN A 555 -3.79 -24.75 2.80
C ASN A 555 -4.96 -25.61 2.28
N GLY A 556 -4.78 -26.21 1.11
CA GLY A 556 -5.81 -26.95 0.39
C GLY A 556 -6.11 -26.34 -0.98
N THR A 557 -6.85 -27.09 -1.81
CA THR A 557 -7.14 -26.70 -3.20
C THR A 557 -8.40 -25.85 -3.34
N ASP A 558 -9.33 -25.96 -2.39
CA ASP A 558 -10.66 -25.33 -2.47
C ASP A 558 -10.76 -24.07 -1.57
N THR A 559 -9.62 -23.50 -1.17
CA THR A 559 -9.56 -22.35 -0.27
C THR A 559 -9.35 -21.07 -1.06
N HIS A 560 -10.23 -20.09 -0.91
CA HIS A 560 -10.08 -18.78 -1.55
C HIS A 560 -9.18 -17.86 -0.72
N TYR A 561 -8.50 -16.93 -1.39
CA TYR A 561 -7.84 -15.82 -0.73
C TYR A 561 -8.90 -14.91 -0.12
N SER A 562 -8.81 -14.76 1.20
CA SER A 562 -9.54 -13.74 1.93
C SER A 562 -8.72 -12.47 1.95
N ILE A 563 -9.33 -11.35 1.57
CA ILE A 563 -8.68 -10.06 1.49
C ILE A 563 -9.43 -9.08 2.38
N ARG A 564 -8.66 -8.27 3.09
CA ARG A 564 -9.13 -7.13 3.86
C ARG A 564 -8.34 -5.90 3.47
N ARG A 565 -9.06 -4.84 3.14
CA ARG A 565 -8.47 -3.52 2.91
C ARG A 565 -9.40 -2.40 3.34
N HIS A 566 -8.83 -1.24 3.55
CA HIS A 566 -9.63 -0.02 3.60
C HIS A 566 -10.19 0.28 2.21
N HIS A 567 -11.48 0.58 2.15
CA HIS A 567 -12.12 1.07 0.95
C HIS A 567 -12.85 2.36 1.28
N VAL A 568 -12.43 3.44 0.63
CA VAL A 568 -13.13 4.73 0.69
C VAL A 568 -13.67 5.00 -0.71
N ASP A 569 -14.97 4.82 -0.88
CA ASP A 569 -15.63 5.21 -2.13
C ASP A 569 -15.87 6.72 -2.14
N ILE A 570 -14.86 7.46 -2.58
CA ILE A 570 -14.91 8.93 -2.67
C ILE A 570 -15.86 9.43 -3.76
N TYR A 571 -16.37 8.54 -4.62
CA TYR A 571 -17.24 8.84 -5.75
C TYR A 571 -18.73 8.67 -5.40
N GLN A 572 -19.05 7.99 -4.28
CA GLN A 572 -20.43 7.93 -3.78
C GLN A 572 -20.89 9.22 -3.10
N PRO A 573 -22.20 9.56 -3.17
CA PRO A 573 -22.77 10.69 -2.44
C PRO A 573 -22.51 10.54 -0.95
N LEU A 574 -21.91 11.57 -0.34
CA LEU A 574 -21.44 11.55 1.04
C LEU A 574 -20.36 10.51 1.35
N GLY A 575 -19.76 9.82 0.39
CA GLY A 575 -18.69 8.85 0.61
C GLY A 575 -17.49 9.44 1.39
N ARG A 576 -17.24 10.74 1.18
CA ARG A 576 -16.25 11.54 1.93
C ARG A 576 -16.64 11.86 3.38
N TYR A 577 -17.90 11.64 3.76
CA TYR A 577 -18.48 11.92 5.08
C TYR A 577 -19.03 10.66 5.76
N THR A 578 -19.26 9.57 5.01
CA THR A 578 -19.61 8.23 5.50
C THR A 578 -18.33 7.41 5.69
N THR A 579 -17.34 7.98 6.37
CA THR A 579 -16.12 7.28 6.76
C THR A 579 -16.37 6.58 8.09
N SER A 580 -17.30 5.62 8.12
CA SER A 580 -17.22 4.61 9.18
C SER A 580 -15.99 3.76 8.90
N ASN A 581 -15.38 3.22 9.96
CA ASN A 581 -14.15 2.42 9.93
C ASN A 581 -14.34 1.05 9.25
N ASN A 582 -15.01 1.04 8.09
CA ASN A 582 -15.40 -0.16 7.36
C ASN A 582 -14.17 -0.67 6.63
N HIS A 583 -13.42 -1.53 7.30
CA HIS A 583 -12.61 -2.51 6.61
C HIS A 583 -13.59 -3.43 5.89
N PHE A 584 -13.46 -3.54 4.58
CA PHE A 584 -14.26 -4.51 3.83
C PHE A 584 -13.46 -5.80 3.77
N MET A 585 -14.07 -6.85 4.32
CA MET A 585 -13.59 -8.20 4.16
C MET A 585 -14.37 -8.85 3.03
N PHE A 586 -13.66 -9.41 2.06
CA PHE A 586 -14.26 -10.24 1.03
C PHE A 586 -13.27 -11.33 0.63
N SER A 587 -13.78 -12.49 0.26
CA SER A 587 -13.01 -13.44 -0.53
C SER A 587 -12.99 -12.96 -1.97
N LEU A 588 -11.91 -13.21 -2.71
CA LEU A 588 -11.96 -13.07 -4.18
C LEU A 588 -13.22 -13.78 -4.71
N PRO A 589 -13.95 -13.12 -5.64
CA PRO A 589 -15.40 -13.21 -5.70
C PRO A 589 -15.93 -14.61 -6.05
N THR A 590 -17.01 -15.00 -5.37
CA THR A 590 -17.86 -16.15 -5.74
C THR A 590 -19.07 -15.73 -6.60
N SER A 591 -19.28 -14.43 -6.82
CA SER A 591 -20.36 -13.89 -7.64
C SER A 591 -19.92 -12.67 -8.45
N TYR A 592 -20.41 -12.58 -9.69
CA TYR A 592 -20.07 -11.52 -10.65
C TYR A 592 -21.31 -10.77 -11.08
N SER A 593 -21.20 -9.44 -11.13
CA SER A 593 -22.32 -8.54 -11.45
C SER A 593 -22.43 -8.23 -12.94
N THR A 594 -21.29 -8.11 -13.62
CA THR A 594 -21.18 -7.63 -15.00
C THR A 594 -20.08 -8.38 -15.74
N THR A 595 -20.19 -8.48 -17.07
CA THR A 595 -19.18 -9.09 -17.93
C THR A 595 -18.79 -8.14 -19.07
N THR A 596 -17.48 -8.03 -19.31
CA THR A 596 -16.88 -7.36 -20.46
C THR A 596 -16.16 -8.39 -21.33
N SER A 597 -16.41 -8.38 -22.63
CA SER A 597 -15.67 -9.20 -23.60
C SER A 597 -14.65 -8.35 -24.35
N LEU A 598 -13.37 -8.68 -24.22
CA LEU A 598 -12.33 -8.17 -25.10
C LEU A 598 -12.24 -9.09 -26.31
N VAL A 599 -12.25 -8.53 -27.51
CA VAL A 599 -12.20 -9.29 -28.77
C VAL A 599 -11.07 -8.74 -29.64
N PRO A 600 -10.42 -9.59 -30.46
CA PRO A 600 -9.45 -9.12 -31.45
C PRO A 600 -10.06 -8.12 -32.45
#